data_AF-A0A915DCK3-F1
#
_entry.id   AF-A0A915DCK3-F1
#
_cell.length_a   1.000
_cell.length_b   1.000
_cell.length_c   1.000
_cell.angle_alpha   90.00
_cell.angle_beta   90.00
_cell.angle_gamma   90.00
#
_symmetry.space_group_name_H-M   'P 1'
#
loop_
_entity.id
_entity.type
_entity.pdbx_description
1 polymer ?
#
loop_
_entity_poly.entity_id
_entity_poly.type
_entity_poly.pdbx_seq_one_letter_code
_entity_poly.pdbx_strand_id
1 'polypeptide(L)' 'MKPEACNATDKNACSGDSGGGIISRFLDDNRDHRYFLLGMTSFGSDCIHLSAGNEARAQIYTGIINQHHDDISSFIGL' A
#
# COMPACT_ATOMS: atom_id res chain seq x y z
N MET A 1 4.51 -8.11 -3.94
CA MET A 1 5.51 -7.05 -4.15
C MET A 1 6.88 -7.63 -3.90
N LYS A 2 7.88 -7.28 -4.72
CA LYS A 2 9.29 -7.64 -4.47
C LYS A 2 9.78 -6.83 -3.26
N PRO A 3 10.74 -7.35 -2.49
CA PRO A 3 11.42 -6.54 -1.50
C PRO A 3 12.29 -5.51 -2.26
N GLU A 4 11.85 -4.27 -2.37
CA GLU A 4 12.65 -3.20 -2.97
C GLU A 4 13.50 -2.54 -1.88
N ALA A 5 14.79 -2.39 -2.16
CA ALA A 5 15.71 -1.63 -1.33
C ALA A 5 15.26 -0.16 -1.28
N CYS A 6 15.41 0.52 -0.14
CA CYS A 6 15.17 1.96 -0.05
C CYS A 6 16.20 2.71 -0.91
N ASN A 7 15.85 3.02 -2.15
CA ASN A 7 16.64 3.89 -3.02
C ASN A 7 16.02 5.29 -3.00
N ALA A 8 16.82 6.36 -3.13
CA ALA A 8 16.34 7.74 -3.18
C ALA A 8 15.34 8.00 -4.34
N THR A 9 15.39 7.15 -5.38
CA THR A 9 14.42 7.18 -6.49
C THR A 9 13.19 6.28 -6.27
N ASP A 10 13.27 5.30 -5.37
CA ASP A 10 12.19 4.35 -5.09
C ASP A 10 11.51 4.71 -3.76
N LYS A 11 10.31 5.29 -3.87
CA LYS A 11 9.51 5.71 -2.71
C LYS A 11 8.91 4.48 -2.02
N ASN A 12 9.47 4.10 -0.88
CA ASN A 12 8.97 3.03 -0.03
C ASN A 12 8.41 3.58 1.29
N ALA A 13 7.63 2.76 2.00
CA ALA A 13 7.19 3.06 3.35
C ALA A 13 8.39 3.09 4.32
N CYS A 14 8.43 4.10 5.18
CA CYS A 14 9.49 4.33 6.16
C CYS A 14 8.99 4.16 7.60
N SER A 15 9.92 4.15 8.55
CA SER A 15 9.59 4.26 9.97
C SER A 15 8.78 5.55 10.22
N GLY A 16 7.61 5.41 10.83
CA GLY A 16 6.66 6.50 11.04
C GLY A 16 5.44 6.46 10.10
N ASP A 17 5.51 5.70 8.99
CA ASP A 17 4.36 5.51 8.09
C ASP A 17 3.42 4.39 8.56
N SER A 18 3.77 3.67 9.64
CA SER A 18 2.91 2.63 10.24
C SER A 18 1.54 3.21 10.63
N GLY A 19 0.48 2.51 10.20
CA GLY A 19 -0.92 2.96 10.32
C GLY A 19 -1.39 3.85 9.17
N GLY A 20 -0.48 4.33 8.31
CA GLY A 20 -0.79 5.09 7.11
C GLY A 20 -1.54 4.26 6.07
N GLY A 21 -2.41 4.92 5.30
CA GLY A 21 -3.24 4.25 4.30
C GLY A 21 -2.56 4.07 2.94
N ILE A 22 -2.67 2.88 2.36
CA ILE A 22 -2.35 2.60 0.97
C ILE A 22 -3.59 2.96 0.15
N ILE A 23 -3.52 4.05 -0.59
CA ILE A 23 -4.66 4.62 -1.31
C ILE A 23 -4.45 4.48 -2.82
N SER A 24 -5.48 4.05 -3.53
CA SER A 24 -5.49 4.08 -5.00
C SER A 24 -6.71 4.84 -5.52
N ARG A 25 -6.57 5.40 -6.73
CA ARG A 25 -7.60 6.16 -7.42
C ARG A 25 -8.25 5.30 -8.48
N PHE A 26 -9.57 5.19 -8.42
CA PHE A 26 -10.41 4.47 -9.38
C PHE A 26 -11.37 5.45 -10.06
N LEU A 27 -11.87 5.08 -11.23
CA LEU A 27 -12.99 5.74 -11.88
C LEU A 27 -14.26 4.99 -11.48
N ASP A 28 -15.30 5.73 -11.12
CA ASP A 28 -16.65 5.16 -11.00
C ASP A 28 -17.40 5.22 -12.35
N ASP A 29 -18.61 4.67 -12.38
CA ASP A 29 -19.50 4.69 -13.55
C ASP A 29 -19.80 6.09 -14.11
N ASN A 30 -19.73 7.13 -13.26
CA ASN A 30 -19.93 8.52 -13.69
C ASN A 30 -18.65 9.14 -14.26
N ARG A 31 -17.56 8.37 -14.32
CA ARG A 31 -16.20 8.80 -14.68
C ARG A 31 -15.61 9.79 -13.67
N ASP A 32 -16.09 9.77 -12.44
CA ASP A 32 -15.52 10.56 -11.36
C ASP A 32 -14.39 9.79 -10.68
N HIS A 33 -13.37 10.53 -10.24
CA HIS A 33 -12.25 9.96 -9.52
C HIS A 33 -12.60 9.74 -8.04
N ARG A 34 -12.51 8.49 -7.60
CA ARG A 34 -12.73 8.07 -6.22
C ARG A 34 -11.44 7.49 -5.64
N TYR A 35 -11.14 7.84 -4.39
CA TYR A 35 -9.97 7.33 -3.69
C TYR A 35 -10.38 6.25 -2.68
N PHE A 36 -9.72 5.10 -2.73
CA PHE A 36 -10.01 3.97 -1.85
C PHE A 36 -8.79 3.55 -1.06
N LEU A 37 -9.03 3.27 0.22
CA LEU A 37 -8.08 2.66 1.10
C LEU A 37 -8.00 1.15 0.79
N LEU A 38 -6.92 0.73 0.17
CA LEU A 38 -6.66 -0.67 -0.20
C LEU A 38 -6.05 -1.48 0.94
N GLY A 39 -5.33 -0.79 1.82
CA GLY A 39 -4.72 -1.38 2.99
C GLY A 39 -4.08 -0.36 3.90
N MET A 40 -3.52 -0.85 5.00
CA MET A 40 -2.81 -0.03 5.97
C MET A 40 -1.38 -0.53 6.12
N THR A 41 -0.41 0.36 6.02
CA THR A 41 1.00 0.08 6.28
C THR A 41 1.14 -0.46 7.70
N SER A 42 1.72 -1.64 7.88
CA SER A 42 1.92 -2.24 9.20
C SER A 42 3.41 -2.28 9.55
N PHE A 43 4.13 -3.25 8.99
CA PHE A 43 5.55 -3.45 9.25
C PHE A 43 6.28 -3.90 7.98
N GLY A 44 7.59 -3.68 7.97
CA GLY A 44 8.52 -4.07 6.91
C GLY A 44 9.95 -3.89 7.40
N SER A 45 10.94 -4.19 6.55
CA SER A 45 12.32 -3.83 6.87
C SER A 45 12.50 -2.31 6.85
N ASP A 46 13.16 -1.77 7.87
CA ASP A 46 13.52 -0.35 7.88
C ASP A 46 14.64 -0.05 6.87
N CYS A 47 14.70 1.20 6.40
CA CYS A 47 15.64 1.61 5.36
C CYS A 47 17.11 1.51 5.80
N ILE A 48 17.43 1.63 7.09
CA ILE A 48 18.80 1.48 7.59
C ILE A 48 19.22 0.02 7.45
N HIS A 49 18.33 -0.91 7.81
CA HIS A 49 18.52 -2.35 7.67
C HIS A 49 18.76 -2.74 6.20
N LEU A 50 17.95 -2.19 5.28
CA LEU A 50 18.06 -2.45 3.84
C LEU A 50 19.33 -1.84 3.23
N SER A 51 19.68 -0.61 3.62
CA SER A 51 20.88 0.08 3.10
C SER A 51 22.18 -0.58 3.54
N ALA A 52 22.16 -1.34 4.63
CA ALA A 52 23.26 -2.17 5.10
C ALA A 52 23.38 -3.52 4.35
N GLY A 53 22.53 -3.78 3.35
CA GLY A 53 22.57 -5.00 2.53
C GLY A 53 21.92 -6.23 3.16
N ASN A 54 21.14 -6.05 4.23
CA ASN A 54 20.41 -7.16 4.86
C ASN A 54 19.20 -7.59 4.02
N GLU A 55 18.73 -8.82 4.25
CA GLU A 55 17.53 -9.30 3.59
C GLU A 55 16.29 -8.48 3.97
N ALA A 56 15.51 -8.19 2.95
CA ALA A 56 14.30 -7.42 3.08
C ALA A 56 13.12 -8.32 3.48
N ARG A 57 12.41 -7.93 4.53
CA ARG A 57 11.13 -8.52 4.93
C ARG A 57 10.03 -7.89 4.06
N ALA A 58 9.09 -8.73 3.64
CA ALA A 58 7.92 -8.26 2.90
C ALA A 58 7.21 -7.15 3.69
N GLN A 59 6.89 -6.04 3.02
CA GLN A 59 6.00 -5.03 3.58
C GLN A 59 4.62 -5.65 3.73
N ILE A 60 4.12 -5.73 4.96
CA ILE A 60 2.79 -6.26 5.26
C ILE A 60 1.82 -5.10 5.41
N TYR A 61 0.67 -5.27 4.76
CA TYR A 61 -0.47 -4.38 4.86
C TYR A 61 -1.74 -5.17 5.11
N THR A 62 -2.68 -4.56 5.84
CA THR A 62 -4.03 -5.13 5.98
C THR A 62 -4.69 -5.17 4.61
N GLY A 63 -5.20 -6.31 4.17
CA GLY A 63 -5.91 -6.45 2.89
C GLY A 63 -7.36 -5.97 2.98
N ILE A 64 -7.59 -4.66 3.07
CA ILE A 64 -8.95 -4.08 3.13
C ILE A 64 -9.72 -4.44 1.86
N ILE A 65 -9.07 -4.36 0.70
CA ILE A 65 -9.70 -4.75 -0.56
C ILE A 65 -10.12 -6.22 -0.60
N ASN A 66 -9.42 -7.12 0.10
CA ASN A 66 -9.80 -8.53 0.12
C ASN A 66 -11.03 -8.79 0.99
N GLN A 67 -11.24 -7.97 2.03
CA GLN A 67 -12.38 -8.10 2.94
C GLN A 67 -13.62 -7.34 2.47
N HIS A 68 -13.41 -6.22 1.77
CA HIS A 68 -14.46 -5.29 1.33
C HIS A 68 -14.54 -5.17 -0.18
N HIS A 69 -14.10 -6.20 -0.92
CA HIS A 69 -14.08 -6.18 -2.37
C HIS A 69 -15.46 -5.83 -2.94
N ASP A 70 -16.50 -6.52 -2.47
CA ASP A 70 -17.87 -6.38 -2.99
C ASP A 70 -18.46 -4.99 -2.69
N ASP A 71 -18.17 -4.45 -1.51
CA ASP A 71 -18.58 -3.09 -1.13
C ASP A 71 -17.92 -2.04 -2.02
N ILE A 72 -16.61 -2.21 -2.29
CA ILE A 72 -15.84 -1.32 -3.15
C ILE A 72 -16.36 -1.40 -4.59
N SER A 73 -16.54 -2.61 -5.13
CA SER A 73 -17.09 -2.87 -6.46
C SER A 73 -18.48 -2.25 -6.63
N SER A 74 -19.38 -2.49 -5.69
CA SER A 74 -20.73 -1.90 -5.72
C SER A 74 -20.70 -0.38 -5.67
N PHE A 75 -19.75 0.22 -4.96
CA PHE A 75 -19.65 1.67 -4.87
C PHE A 75 -19.13 2.31 -6.17
N ILE A 76 -18.18 1.66 -6.85
CA ILE A 76 -17.59 2.15 -8.11
C ILE A 76 -18.38 1.73 -9.36
N GLY A 77 -19.30 0.78 -9.24
CA GLY A 77 -20.13 0.29 -10.35
C GLY A 77 -19.49 -0.84 -11.17
N LEU A 78 -18.56 -1.59 -10.57
CA LEU A 78 -17.92 -2.77 -11.19
C LEU A 78 -18.62 -4.08 -10.83
#